data_AF-A0ABD6EZ50-F1
#
_entry.id   AF-A0ABD6EZ50-F1
#
_cell.length_a   1.000
_cell.length_b   1.000
_cell.length_c   1.000
_cell.angle_alpha   90.00
_cell.angle_beta   90.00
_cell.angle_gamma   90.00
#
_symmetry.space_group_name_H-M   'P 1'
#
loop_
_entity.id
_entity.type
_entity.pdbx_description
1 polymer ?
#
loop_
_entity_poly.entity_id
_entity_poly.type
_entity_poly.pdbx_seq_one_letter_code
_entity_poly.pdbx_strand_id
1 'polypeptide(L)'
;MTISYNLAIASASPLNFFRLLFRWRGSIWKICLKELFVWTIIFIIITFIYRTPYILTEEQKITFEELANYCDTHLDYIPLTFMLGFFVQIIIQRWSVLFQNMGYLENPAIYVGGYIYGDSEECRILRRTIVRYLCLTQVLVFRDISVRVRKRFPNIESIVQAGSLQLLIKPND
;
A
#
# COMPACT_ATOMS: atom_id res chain seq x y z
N MET A 1 -5.99 -0.28 -2.22
CA MET A 1 -6.92 0.86 -2.40
C MET A 1 -6.50 1.90 -1.39
N THR A 2 -6.35 3.16 -1.77
CA THR A 2 -6.12 4.26 -0.83
C THR A 2 -7.41 4.50 -0.03
N ILE A 3 -7.28 4.80 1.26
CA ILE A 3 -8.43 4.93 2.16
C ILE A 3 -8.39 6.33 2.74
N SER A 4 -9.28 7.19 2.23
CA SER A 4 -9.43 8.53 2.77
C SER A 4 -10.23 8.48 4.07
N TYR A 5 -9.70 9.16 5.10
CA TYR A 5 -10.37 9.38 6.37
C TYR A 5 -10.26 10.84 6.84
N ASN A 6 -9.72 11.73 6.01
CA ASN A 6 -9.44 13.14 6.35
C ASN A 6 -10.68 13.86 6.91
N LEU A 7 -11.85 13.66 6.28
CA LEU A 7 -13.10 14.26 6.76
C LEU A 7 -13.53 13.74 8.14
N ALA A 8 -13.25 12.47 8.45
CA ALA A 8 -13.64 11.85 9.72
C ALA A 8 -12.80 12.34 10.91
N ILE A 9 -11.63 12.95 10.65
CA ILE A 9 -10.74 13.55 11.64
C ILE A 9 -10.62 15.06 11.50
N ALA A 10 -11.55 15.69 10.78
CA ALA A 10 -11.52 17.13 10.57
C ALA A 10 -11.74 17.93 11.87
N SER A 11 -12.43 17.36 12.86
CA SER A 11 -12.59 17.95 14.20
C SER A 11 -11.58 17.36 15.19
N ALA A 12 -11.06 18.20 16.09
CA ALA A 12 -10.09 17.81 17.11
C ALA A 12 -10.73 17.10 18.33
N SER A 13 -11.72 16.23 18.10
CA SER A 13 -12.35 15.45 19.17
C SER A 13 -11.59 14.15 19.42
N PRO A 14 -11.28 13.79 20.69
CA PRO A 14 -10.63 12.52 21.01
C PRO A 14 -11.45 11.30 20.60
N LEU A 15 -12.79 11.45 20.50
CA LEU A 15 -13.69 10.39 20.04
C LEU A 15 -13.45 9.99 18.57
N ASN A 16 -12.88 10.89 17.76
CA ASN A 16 -12.58 10.59 16.36
C ASN A 16 -11.48 9.53 16.23
N PHE A 17 -10.50 9.52 17.14
CA PHE A 17 -9.47 8.47 17.18
C PHE A 17 -10.05 7.11 17.55
N PHE A 18 -10.93 7.06 18.57
CA PHE A 18 -11.64 5.83 18.91
C PHE A 18 -12.49 5.31 17.74
N ARG A 19 -13.17 6.21 17.02
CA ARG A 19 -13.95 5.85 15.84
C ARG A 19 -13.08 5.25 14.72
N LEU A 20 -11.85 5.73 14.55
CA LEU A 20 -10.90 5.17 13.57
C LEU A 20 -10.46 3.75 13.93
N LEU A 21 -10.27 3.46 15.23
CA LEU A 21 -9.85 2.12 15.68
C LEU A 21 -10.84 1.03 15.27
N PHE A 22 -12.15 1.32 15.31
CA PHE A 22 -13.20 0.36 14.93
C PHE A 22 -13.47 0.27 13.43
N ARG A 23 -12.73 1.01 12.60
CA ARG A 23 -12.87 0.90 11.14
C ARG A 23 -12.32 -0.45 10.66
N TRP A 24 -12.96 -1.07 9.67
CA TRP A 24 -12.48 -2.35 9.10
C TRP A 24 -11.61 -2.19 7.84
N ARG A 25 -12.00 -1.29 6.94
CA ARG A 25 -11.27 -1.10 5.67
C ARG A 25 -9.93 -0.43 5.96
N GLY A 26 -8.84 -1.15 5.69
CA GLY A 26 -7.45 -0.70 5.85
C GLY A 26 -6.99 -0.47 7.28
N SER A 27 -7.68 -1.08 8.24
CA SER A 27 -7.26 -1.04 9.63
C SER A 27 -6.26 -2.13 9.94
N ILE A 28 -5.59 -1.96 11.07
CA ILE A 28 -4.66 -2.93 11.66
C ILE A 28 -5.37 -4.27 11.87
N TRP A 29 -6.65 -4.25 12.29
CA TRP A 29 -7.47 -5.47 12.42
C TRP A 29 -7.47 -6.30 11.14
N LYS A 30 -7.78 -5.69 9.99
CA LYS A 30 -7.82 -6.45 8.74
C LYS A 30 -6.45 -7.04 8.36
N ILE A 31 -5.36 -6.39 8.73
CA ILE A 31 -4.00 -6.80 8.38
C ILE A 31 -3.49 -7.90 9.31
N CYS A 32 -3.71 -7.77 10.63
CA CYS A 32 -3.08 -8.62 11.63
C CYS A 32 -4.03 -9.67 12.25
N LEU A 33 -5.34 -9.66 11.93
CA LEU A 33 -6.30 -10.54 12.62
C LEU A 33 -5.99 -12.03 12.38
N LYS A 34 -5.46 -12.40 11.20
CA LYS A 34 -5.13 -13.81 10.92
C LYS A 34 -3.94 -14.27 11.75
N GLU A 35 -2.89 -13.46 11.80
CA GLU A 35 -1.68 -13.70 12.57
C GLU A 35 -1.99 -13.73 14.06
N LEU A 36 -2.81 -12.78 14.55
CA LEU A 36 -3.29 -12.74 15.92
C LEU A 36 -4.08 -14.01 16.26
N PHE A 37 -4.98 -14.44 15.38
CA PHE A 37 -5.77 -15.65 15.61
C PHE A 37 -4.89 -16.91 15.70
N VAL A 38 -3.90 -17.05 14.80
CA VAL A 38 -2.93 -18.15 14.84
C VAL A 38 -2.11 -18.10 16.14
N TRP A 39 -1.60 -16.92 16.52
CA TRP A 39 -0.84 -16.74 17.75
C TRP A 39 -1.67 -17.11 18.99
N THR A 40 -2.93 -16.65 19.06
CA THR A 40 -3.84 -16.95 20.15
C THR A 40 -4.15 -18.45 20.24
N ILE A 41 -4.36 -19.14 19.11
CA ILE A 41 -4.57 -20.60 19.11
C ILE A 41 -3.35 -21.31 19.69
N ILE A 42 -2.14 -20.98 19.21
CA ILE A 42 -0.91 -21.61 19.70
C ILE A 42 -0.74 -21.35 21.20
N PHE A 43 -0.97 -20.11 21.64
CA PHE A 43 -0.89 -19.74 23.06
C PHE A 43 -1.89 -20.53 23.92
N ILE A 44 -3.14 -20.68 23.45
CA ILE A 44 -4.16 -21.46 24.15
C ILE A 44 -3.80 -22.95 24.18
N ILE A 45 -3.26 -23.51 23.10
CA ILE A 45 -2.79 -24.92 23.06
C ILE A 45 -1.68 -25.13 24.10
N ILE A 46 -0.67 -24.27 24.13
CA ILE A 46 0.42 -24.35 25.12
C ILE A 46 -0.13 -24.22 26.54
N THR A 47 -1.04 -23.27 26.78
CA THR A 47 -1.70 -23.08 28.08
C THR A 47 -2.49 -24.32 28.50
N PHE A 48 -3.21 -24.94 27.55
CA PHE A 48 -3.97 -26.16 27.80
C PHE A 48 -3.05 -27.34 28.13
N ILE A 49 -1.95 -27.50 27.40
CA ILE A 49 -0.93 -28.52 27.66
C ILE A 49 -0.35 -28.35 29.07
N TYR A 50 0.06 -27.14 29.45
CA TYR A 50 0.61 -26.84 30.79
C TYR A 50 -0.40 -27.02 31.92
N ARG A 51 -1.65 -26.56 31.76
CA ARG A 51 -2.65 -26.62 32.84
C ARG A 51 -3.34 -27.97 33.00
N THR A 52 -3.40 -28.79 31.95
CA THR A 52 -4.13 -30.06 32.01
C THR A 52 -3.31 -31.09 32.79
N PRO A 53 -3.81 -31.62 33.92
CA PRO A 53 -3.06 -32.53 34.79
C PRO A 53 -2.77 -33.89 34.14
N TYR A 54 -3.45 -34.21 33.04
CA TYR A 54 -3.26 -35.45 32.29
C TYR A 54 -2.12 -35.37 31.25
N ILE A 55 -1.55 -34.18 30.99
CA ILE A 55 -0.55 -33.98 29.92
C ILE A 55 0.85 -33.76 30.50
N LEU A 56 1.02 -32.80 31.42
CA LEU A 56 2.29 -32.59 32.12
C LEU A 56 2.22 -33.05 33.58
N THR A 57 3.25 -33.77 34.01
CA THR A 57 3.48 -34.07 35.43
C THR A 57 4.02 -32.85 36.18
N GLU A 58 3.95 -32.87 37.51
CA GLU A 58 4.43 -31.74 38.34
C GLU A 58 5.92 -31.45 38.13
N GLU A 59 6.76 -32.48 37.98
CA GLU A 59 8.18 -32.29 37.66
C GLU A 59 8.39 -31.63 36.29
N GLN A 60 7.63 -32.01 35.28
CA GLN A 60 7.72 -31.43 33.94
C GLN A 60 7.24 -29.97 33.91
N LYS A 61 6.27 -29.59 34.75
CA LYS A 61 5.82 -28.21 34.87
C LYS A 61 6.93 -27.31 35.39
N ILE A 62 7.72 -27.77 36.36
CA ILE A 62 8.88 -27.03 36.90
C ILE A 62 9.88 -26.76 35.77
N THR A 63 10.23 -27.78 34.97
CA THR A 63 11.13 -27.58 33.81
C THR A 63 10.53 -26.65 32.76
N PHE A 64 9.22 -26.70 32.52
CA PHE A 64 8.55 -25.77 31.61
C PHE A 64 8.59 -24.33 32.11
N GLU A 65 8.42 -24.10 33.41
CA GLU A 65 8.53 -22.77 34.03
C GLU A 65 9.96 -22.22 33.94
N GLU A 66 10.97 -23.06 34.16
CA GLU A 66 12.37 -22.69 33.94
C GLU A 66 12.62 -22.29 32.48
N LEU A 67 12.07 -23.04 31.52
CA LEU A 67 12.16 -22.71 30.09
C LEU A 67 11.45 -21.39 29.76
N ALA A 68 10.25 -21.16 30.31
CA ALA A 68 9.50 -19.95 30.09
C ALA A 68 10.25 -18.71 30.63
N ASN A 69 10.81 -18.82 31.83
CA ASN A 69 11.64 -17.78 32.43
C ASN A 69 12.92 -17.54 31.61
N TYR A 70 13.56 -18.61 31.12
CA TYR A 70 14.71 -18.50 30.22
C TYR A 70 14.35 -17.72 28.97
N CYS A 71 13.25 -18.04 28.30
CA CYS A 71 12.78 -17.29 27.14
C CYS A 71 12.48 -15.82 27.45
N ASP A 72 11.81 -15.53 28.57
CA ASP A 72 11.44 -14.16 28.96
C ASP A 72 12.68 -13.26 29.14
N THR A 73 13.70 -13.77 29.85
CA THR A 73 14.97 -13.03 30.06
C THR A 73 15.72 -12.71 28.77
N HIS A 74 15.52 -13.50 27.71
CA HIS A 74 16.17 -13.29 26.43
C HIS A 74 15.38 -12.40 25.46
N LEU A 75 14.09 -12.16 25.70
CA LEU A 75 13.28 -11.28 24.85
C LEU A 75 13.69 -9.81 24.99
N ASP A 76 14.09 -9.38 26.19
CA ASP A 76 14.51 -8.00 26.47
C ASP A 76 15.87 -7.63 25.86
N TYR A 77 16.68 -8.63 25.48
CA TYR A 77 18.01 -8.40 24.92
C TYR A 77 17.96 -7.71 23.53
N ILE A 78 16.87 -7.91 22.78
CA ILE A 78 16.74 -7.38 21.42
C ILE A 78 15.87 -6.11 21.46
N PRO A 79 16.40 -4.92 21.13
CA PRO A 79 15.63 -3.67 21.12
C PRO A 79 14.71 -3.59 19.89
N LEU A 80 13.71 -4.47 19.83
CA LEU A 80 12.78 -4.61 18.71
C LEU A 80 12.05 -3.31 18.40
N THR A 81 11.64 -2.57 19.43
CA THR A 81 10.94 -1.28 19.29
C THR A 81 11.80 -0.25 18.57
N PHE A 82 13.09 -0.18 18.90
CA PHE A 82 14.02 0.73 18.25
C PHE A 82 14.19 0.36 16.78
N MET A 83 14.50 -0.90 16.48
CA MET A 83 14.70 -1.37 15.12
C MET A 83 13.44 -1.20 14.24
N LEU A 84 12.26 -1.49 14.80
CA LEU A 84 10.99 -1.28 14.12
C LEU A 84 10.76 0.20 13.81
N GLY A 85 11.13 1.09 14.74
CA GLY A 85 11.07 2.55 14.54
C GLY A 85 11.86 3.00 13.30
N PHE A 86 13.14 2.64 13.20
CA PHE A 86 13.96 2.98 12.02
C PHE A 86 13.43 2.35 10.75
N PHE A 87 13.04 1.09 10.81
CA PHE A 87 12.52 0.38 9.64
C PHE A 87 11.25 1.05 9.10
N VAL A 88 10.28 1.36 9.96
CA VAL A 88 9.04 2.04 9.59
C VAL A 88 9.33 3.45 9.06
N GLN A 89 10.27 4.18 9.68
CA GLN A 89 10.65 5.52 9.22
C GLN A 89 11.20 5.50 7.78
N ILE A 90 12.09 4.54 7.46
CA ILE A 90 12.64 4.39 6.11
C ILE A 90 11.52 4.07 5.10
N ILE A 91 10.58 3.18 5.46
CA ILE A 91 9.45 2.84 4.59
C ILE A 91 8.59 4.07 4.30
N ILE A 92 8.25 4.86 5.33
CA ILE A 92 7.43 6.07 5.18
C ILE A 92 8.15 7.10 4.30
N GLN A 93 9.46 7.26 4.48
CA GLN A 93 10.27 8.17 3.66
C GLN A 93 10.24 7.75 2.19
N ARG A 94 10.50 6.47 1.89
CA ARG A 94 10.47 5.95 0.52
C ARG A 94 9.08 6.06 -0.11
N TRP A 95 8.03 5.77 0.65
CA TRP A 95 6.64 5.90 0.21
C TRP A 95 6.30 7.36 -0.12
N SER A 96 6.75 8.30 0.72
CA SER A 96 6.53 9.74 0.50
C SER A 96 7.25 10.22 -0.76
N VAL A 97 8.50 9.82 -0.96
CA VAL A 97 9.28 10.14 -2.17
C VAL A 97 8.58 9.59 -3.42
N LEU A 98 8.08 8.35 -3.37
CA LEU A 98 7.33 7.77 -4.49
C LEU A 98 6.05 8.55 -4.79
N PHE A 99 5.33 9.01 -3.76
CA PHE A 99 4.09 9.76 -3.94
C PHE A 99 4.32 11.18 -4.47
N GLN A 100 5.36 11.86 -4.00
CA GLN A 100 5.74 13.20 -4.47
C GLN A 100 6.24 13.19 -5.91
N ASN A 101 6.95 12.13 -6.31
CA ASN A 101 7.44 11.93 -7.67
C ASN A 101 6.44 11.19 -8.56
N MET A 102 5.17 11.09 -8.15
CA MET A 102 4.13 10.61 -9.04
C MET A 102 4.01 11.60 -10.19
N GLY A 103 4.24 11.15 -11.43
CA GLY A 103 4.32 12.01 -12.62
C GLY A 103 2.97 12.61 -13.02
N TYR A 104 2.45 13.54 -12.22
CA TYR A 104 1.22 14.31 -12.45
C TYR A 104 1.32 15.12 -13.76
N LEU A 105 0.27 15.05 -14.59
CA LEU A 105 0.26 15.62 -15.95
C LEU A 105 -0.48 16.97 -16.04
N GLU A 106 -1.04 17.43 -14.93
CA GLU A 106 -1.86 18.63 -14.83
C GLU A 106 -1.05 19.88 -15.20
N ASN A 107 0.13 20.06 -14.59
CA ASN A 107 1.03 21.18 -14.88
C ASN A 107 1.46 21.23 -16.36
N PRO A 108 2.03 20.16 -16.96
CA PRO A 108 2.41 20.20 -18.36
C PRO A 108 1.20 20.35 -19.30
N ALA A 109 0.03 19.80 -18.97
CA ALA A 109 -1.18 20.03 -19.77
C ALA A 109 -1.64 21.49 -19.75
N ILE A 110 -1.57 22.17 -18.60
CA ILE A 110 -1.85 23.61 -18.48
C ILE A 110 -0.84 24.42 -19.30
N TYR A 111 0.46 24.09 -19.23
CA TYR A 111 1.46 24.76 -20.05
C TYR A 111 1.20 24.59 -21.55
N VAL A 112 0.86 23.39 -22.01
CA VAL A 112 0.51 23.15 -23.43
C VAL A 112 -0.72 23.97 -23.84
N GLY A 113 -1.72 24.07 -22.97
CA GLY A 113 -2.90 24.91 -23.20
C GLY A 113 -2.58 26.41 -23.24
N GLY A 114 -1.62 26.86 -22.43
CA GLY A 114 -1.20 28.24 -22.35
C GLY A 114 -0.26 28.68 -23.48
N TYR A 115 0.69 27.84 -23.90
CA TYR A 115 1.70 28.22 -24.90
C TYR A 115 1.23 28.05 -26.35
N ILE A 116 0.32 27.11 -26.63
CA ILE A 116 -0.19 26.87 -27.98
C ILE A 116 -1.47 27.66 -28.16
N TYR A 117 -1.34 28.90 -28.60
CA TYR A 117 -2.46 29.80 -28.88
C TYR A 117 -3.15 29.45 -30.21
N GLY A 118 -4.45 29.71 -30.29
CA GLY A 118 -5.25 29.58 -31.51
C GLY A 118 -6.34 28.51 -31.43
N ASP A 119 -7.47 28.82 -32.06
CA ASP A 119 -8.67 27.98 -32.14
C ASP A 119 -8.79 27.19 -33.44
N SER A 120 -7.75 27.25 -34.29
CA SER A 120 -7.68 26.43 -35.49
C SER A 120 -7.70 24.94 -35.13
N GLU A 121 -8.21 24.13 -36.06
CA GLU A 121 -8.24 22.69 -35.91
C GLU A 121 -6.83 22.10 -35.69
N GLU A 122 -5.83 22.63 -36.40
CA GLU A 122 -4.43 22.21 -36.27
C GLU A 122 -3.88 22.47 -34.86
N CYS A 123 -4.09 23.67 -34.29
CA CYS A 123 -3.67 24.00 -32.93
C CYS A 123 -4.37 23.10 -31.90
N ARG A 124 -5.65 22.81 -32.11
CA ARG A 124 -6.43 21.88 -31.26
C ARG A 124 -5.87 20.45 -31.32
N ILE A 125 -5.55 19.95 -32.51
CA ILE A 125 -4.93 18.63 -32.70
C ILE A 125 -3.57 18.59 -32.03
N LEU A 126 -2.73 19.61 -32.21
CA LEU A 126 -1.40 19.70 -31.62
C LEU A 126 -1.45 19.62 -30.08
N ARG A 127 -2.29 20.44 -29.43
CA ARG A 127 -2.48 20.40 -27.97
C ARG A 127 -2.88 19.01 -27.48
N ARG A 128 -3.87 18.39 -28.16
CA ARG A 128 -4.35 17.04 -27.81
C ARG A 128 -3.29 15.97 -27.99
N THR A 129 -2.52 16.03 -29.07
CA THR A 129 -1.47 15.04 -29.38
C THR A 129 -0.34 15.10 -28.35
N ILE A 130 0.12 16.30 -27.96
CA ILE A 130 1.16 16.44 -26.94
C ILE A 130 0.69 15.86 -25.60
N VAL A 131 -0.52 16.21 -25.15
CA VAL A 131 -1.05 15.68 -23.88
C VAL A 131 -1.26 14.16 -23.95
N ARG A 132 -1.69 13.61 -25.09
CA ARG A 132 -1.81 12.16 -25.28
C ARG A 132 -0.45 11.45 -25.17
N TYR A 133 0.63 12.02 -25.73
CA TYR A 133 1.97 11.43 -25.59
C TYR A 133 2.50 11.48 -24.15
N LEU A 134 2.16 12.52 -23.39
CA LEU A 134 2.45 12.58 -21.95
C LEU A 134 1.68 11.49 -21.18
N CYS A 135 0.38 11.34 -21.46
CA CYS A 135 -0.45 10.28 -20.88
C CYS A 135 0.07 8.89 -21.24
N LEU A 136 0.48 8.67 -22.49
CA LEU A 136 1.06 7.41 -22.94
C LEU A 136 2.33 7.06 -22.16
N THR A 137 3.26 8.02 -22.04
CA THR A 137 4.48 7.84 -21.24
C THR A 137 4.16 7.46 -19.79
N GLN A 138 3.18 8.15 -19.18
CA GLN A 138 2.74 7.85 -17.82
C GLN A 138 2.16 6.42 -17.70
N VAL A 139 1.35 5.98 -18.66
CA VAL A 139 0.78 4.62 -18.69
C VAL A 139 1.88 3.56 -18.81
N LEU A 140 2.88 3.79 -19.67
CA LEU A 140 4.00 2.86 -19.86
C LEU A 140 4.81 2.70 -18.57
N VAL A 141 5.21 3.81 -17.94
CA VAL A 141 5.95 3.77 -16.66
C VAL A 141 5.13 3.12 -15.55
N PHE A 142 3.85 3.46 -15.43
CA PHE A 142 2.98 2.86 -14.40
C PHE A 142 2.68 1.39 -14.65
N ARG A 143 2.65 0.93 -15.90
CA ARG A 143 2.53 -0.49 -16.23
C ARG A 143 3.75 -1.30 -15.76
N ASP A 144 4.91 -0.68 -15.65
CA ASP A 144 6.13 -1.34 -15.16
C ASP A 144 6.21 -1.40 -13.64
N ILE A 145 5.74 -0.37 -12.95
CA ILE A 145 5.82 -0.27 -11.48
C ILE A 145 4.57 -0.82 -10.79
N SER A 146 3.38 -0.70 -11.39
CA SER A 146 2.11 -1.05 -10.77
C SER A 146 1.49 -2.30 -11.38
N VAL A 147 1.38 -3.36 -10.57
CA VAL A 147 0.69 -4.61 -10.95
C VAL A 147 -0.77 -4.35 -11.37
N ARG A 148 -1.45 -3.37 -10.76
CA ARG A 148 -2.84 -3.05 -11.15
C ARG A 148 -2.91 -2.46 -12.56
N VAL A 149 -1.97 -1.59 -12.91
CA VAL A 149 -1.91 -0.99 -14.25
C VAL A 149 -1.48 -2.05 -15.26
N ARG A 150 -0.53 -2.93 -14.91
CA ARG A 150 -0.16 -4.08 -15.75
C ARG A 150 -1.33 -5.05 -16.00
N LYS A 151 -2.18 -5.29 -15.00
CA LYS A 151 -3.40 -6.10 -15.18
C LYS A 151 -4.42 -5.43 -16.08
N ARG A 152 -4.52 -4.10 -16.05
CA ARG A 152 -5.40 -3.32 -16.93
C ARG A 152 -4.86 -3.22 -18.35
N PHE A 153 -3.54 -3.12 -18.51
CA PHE A 153 -2.84 -3.01 -19.79
C PHE A 153 -1.75 -4.08 -19.92
N PRO A 154 -2.10 -5.36 -20.18
CA PRO A 154 -1.11 -6.44 -20.22
C PRO A 154 -0.14 -6.29 -21.38
N ASN A 155 -0.66 -5.97 -22.57
CA ASN A 155 0.07 -5.86 -23.84
C ASN A 155 -0.09 -4.46 -24.45
N ILE A 156 0.74 -4.12 -25.44
CA ILE A 156 0.67 -2.82 -26.13
C ILE A 156 -0.67 -2.67 -26.88
N GLU A 157 -1.23 -3.76 -27.40
CA GLU A 157 -2.54 -3.76 -28.07
C GLU A 157 -3.66 -3.24 -27.15
N SER A 158 -3.67 -3.61 -25.88
CA SER A 158 -4.65 -3.08 -24.90
C SER A 158 -4.52 -1.57 -24.68
N ILE A 159 -3.32 -1.01 -24.85
CA ILE A 159 -3.06 0.44 -24.76
C ILE A 159 -3.57 1.15 -26.04
N VAL A 160 -3.38 0.50 -27.21
CA VAL A 160 -3.91 0.97 -28.49
C VAL A 160 -5.43 0.99 -28.47
N GLN A 161 -6.06 -0.11 -28.05
CA GLN A 161 -7.52 -0.25 -27.96
C GLN A 161 -8.14 0.74 -26.96
N ALA A 162 -7.42 1.08 -25.88
CA ALA A 162 -7.85 2.10 -24.94
C ALA A 162 -7.73 3.54 -25.48
N GLY A 163 -7.31 3.72 -26.74
CA GLY A 163 -7.18 5.04 -27.39
C GLY A 163 -6.04 5.89 -26.83
N SER A 164 -5.17 5.31 -25.99
CA SER A 164 -4.00 6.01 -25.43
C SER A 164 -2.83 6.03 -26.43
N LEU A 165 -2.77 5.04 -27.32
CA LEU A 165 -1.88 5.01 -28.47
C LEU A 165 -2.74 4.96 -29.73
N GLN A 166 -3.05 6.12 -30.31
CA GLN A 166 -3.63 6.15 -31.64
C GLN A 166 -2.45 5.93 -32.60
N LEU A 167 -2.32 4.73 -33.15
CA LEU A 167 -1.45 4.52 -34.30
C LEU A 167 -1.91 5.53 -35.36
N LEU A 168 -1.09 6.54 -35.63
CA LEU A 168 -1.29 7.49 -36.73
C LEU A 168 -1.12 6.81 -38.11
N ILE A 169 -1.36 5.51 -38.18
CA ILE A 169 -1.33 4.69 -39.37
C ILE A 169 -2.70 4.01 -39.41
N LYS A 170 -3.70 4.73 -39.91
CA LYS A 170 -4.65 4.02 -40.78
C LYS A 170 -3.82 3.66 -42.01
N PRO A 171 -3.58 2.38 -42.33
CA PRO A 171 -3.14 2.05 -43.68
C PRO A 171 -4.20 2.64 -44.62
N ASN A 172 -3.72 3.37 -45.63
CA ASN A 172 -4.55 4.00 -46.64
C ASN A 172 -5.60 3.01 -47.16
N ASP A 173 -6.88 3.33 -46.95
CA ASP A 173 -7.99 2.93 -47.80
C ASP A 173 -8.51 4.20 -48.48
#